data_AF-A0AAD1P0N3-F1
#
_entry.id   AF-A0AAD1P0N3-F1
#
_cell.length_a   1.000
_cell.length_b   1.000
_cell.length_c   1.000
_cell.angle_alpha   90.00
_cell.angle_beta   90.00
_cell.angle_gamma   90.00
#
_symmetry.space_group_name_H-M   'P 1'
#
loop_
_entity.id
_entity.type
_entity.pdbx_description
1 polymer ?
#
loop_
_entity_poly.entity_id
_entity_poly.type
_entity_poly.pdbx_seq_one_letter_code
_entity_poly.pdbx_strand_id
1 'polypeptide(L)'
;MLYLIVGAGQRDRTFNIGALDRSITITTIARFAYDGFTGEYGKKLYEMEWDTVVIDEASMISLANIIYPLYRIHPRKFIIAGDPFQFGPIVAVEEWKDENIYTLVGLNKRGSFAQPSTEPHDYPIVNLETQYRSIPAIGEVYSRFTYDGILQHHRTTESPCSFSFCEFDAMPINLIKFPVSKYESIYRAKRMESGTPYQTYSALFTFEFVRWLSGKIQRKNSEIIRIGVIAPYRAQANLLSKLNDSWLTKPDTVNVQVGTIHGFQGDECNIIIAVLNPPPNISSDSRMFLNKQNVLNVAISRARDNLFIVMPDAETENIGNLRKVTEIERLVKASDAYYEYGSNEIEKMIWGNARYLEENIFSTGHQMVNVYRKPERYYEVRSDDSAIDIQIHEK
;
A
#
# COMPACT_ATOMS: atom_id res chain seq x y z
N MET A 1 -38.20 4.52 -5.43
CA MET A 1 -37.23 4.08 -4.40
C MET A 1 -35.84 4.46 -4.86
N LEU A 2 -35.21 5.42 -4.20
CA LEU A 2 -33.96 6.05 -4.62
C LEU A 2 -32.81 5.58 -3.71
N TYR A 3 -31.77 5.01 -4.31
CA TYR A 3 -30.55 4.57 -3.63
C TYR A 3 -29.37 5.45 -4.02
N LEU A 4 -28.63 5.93 -3.03
CA LEU A 4 -27.37 6.63 -3.24
C LEU A 4 -26.23 5.76 -2.74
N ILE A 5 -25.35 5.33 -3.64
CA ILE A 5 -24.08 4.69 -3.30
C ILE A 5 -23.00 5.75 -3.41
N VAL A 6 -22.33 6.04 -2.31
CA VAL A 6 -21.20 6.94 -2.33
C VAL A 6 -19.93 6.11 -2.57
N GLY A 7 -19.40 6.14 -3.79
CA GLY A 7 -18.26 5.39 -4.31
C GLY A 7 -17.76 5.88 -5.68
N ALA A 8 -16.75 5.23 -6.27
CA ALA A 8 -16.20 5.63 -7.56
C ALA A 8 -17.14 5.22 -8.72
N GLY A 9 -17.73 6.20 -9.42
CA GLY A 9 -18.52 5.94 -10.62
C GLY A 9 -19.02 7.24 -11.26
N GLN A 10 -19.09 7.27 -12.60
CA GLN A 10 -19.63 8.40 -13.35
C GLN A 10 -20.41 7.89 -14.58
N ARG A 11 -21.67 8.31 -14.72
CA ARG A 11 -22.46 8.25 -15.97
C ARG A 11 -23.36 9.49 -16.10
N ASP A 12 -23.90 9.65 -17.30
CA ASP A 12 -24.58 10.81 -17.89
C ASP A 12 -25.53 11.59 -16.95
N ARG A 13 -25.34 12.92 -16.88
CA ARG A 13 -26.07 13.83 -16.00
C ARG A 13 -27.39 14.32 -16.60
N THR A 14 -27.66 14.03 -17.88
CA THR A 14 -28.85 14.49 -18.61
C THR A 14 -30.11 13.65 -18.38
N PHE A 15 -29.98 12.58 -17.59
CA PHE A 15 -31.04 11.61 -17.36
C PHE A 15 -32.11 12.11 -16.34
N ASN A 16 -33.40 11.95 -16.66
CA ASN A 16 -34.49 12.26 -15.74
C ASN A 16 -34.77 11.09 -14.79
N ILE A 17 -34.17 11.14 -13.60
CA ILE A 17 -34.32 10.14 -12.55
C ILE A 17 -35.75 10.06 -11.95
N GLY A 18 -36.54 11.14 -12.06
CA GLY A 18 -37.93 11.18 -11.56
C GLY A 18 -38.91 10.33 -12.38
N ALA A 19 -38.51 9.89 -13.58
CA ALA A 19 -39.32 9.01 -14.43
C ALA A 19 -39.16 7.51 -14.10
N LEU A 20 -38.27 7.15 -13.16
CA LEU A 20 -38.02 5.76 -12.78
C LEU A 20 -38.68 5.40 -11.45
N ASP A 21 -39.30 4.22 -11.39
CA ASP A 21 -39.84 3.66 -10.14
C ASP A 21 -38.73 3.34 -9.12
N ARG A 22 -37.53 3.01 -9.62
CA ARG A 22 -36.33 2.69 -8.84
C ARG A 22 -35.08 3.20 -9.54
N SER A 23 -34.17 3.79 -8.79
CA SER A 23 -32.87 4.18 -9.33
C SER A 23 -31.75 4.02 -8.30
N ILE A 24 -30.54 3.82 -8.82
CA ILE A 24 -29.29 3.79 -8.05
C ILE A 24 -28.38 4.87 -8.64
N THR A 25 -27.93 5.78 -7.80
CA THR A 25 -26.98 6.83 -8.16
C THR A 25 -25.67 6.56 -7.45
N ILE A 26 -24.57 6.60 -8.20
CA ILE A 26 -23.21 6.45 -7.67
C ILE A 26 -22.51 7.80 -7.77
N THR A 27 -21.95 8.30 -6.67
CA THR A 27 -21.16 9.56 -6.63
C THR A 27 -20.02 9.43 -5.63
N THR A 28 -19.00 10.27 -5.70
CA THR A 28 -17.96 10.30 -4.65
C THR A 28 -18.36 11.23 -3.51
N ILE A 29 -17.88 10.97 -2.29
CA ILE A 29 -18.26 11.78 -1.12
C ILE A 29 -17.88 13.26 -1.30
N ALA A 30 -16.74 13.52 -1.95
CA ALA A 30 -16.26 14.87 -2.25
C ALA A 30 -17.15 15.60 -3.28
N ARG A 31 -17.89 14.85 -4.12
CA ARG A 31 -18.77 15.41 -5.14
C ARG A 31 -20.22 15.51 -4.70
N PHE A 32 -20.65 14.79 -3.67
CA PHE A 32 -22.04 14.78 -3.22
C PHE A 32 -22.66 16.18 -3.04
N ALA A 33 -21.92 17.13 -2.47
CA ALA A 33 -22.39 18.51 -2.26
C ALA A 33 -22.54 19.33 -3.56
N TYR A 34 -21.92 18.90 -4.65
CA TYR A 34 -21.81 19.66 -5.91
C TYR A 34 -22.51 18.98 -7.09
N ASP A 35 -22.57 17.66 -7.08
CA ASP A 35 -23.18 16.84 -8.12
C ASP A 35 -24.71 16.94 -8.10
N GLY A 36 -25.30 16.61 -9.24
CA GLY A 36 -26.73 16.64 -9.47
C GLY A 36 -27.07 16.24 -10.90
N PHE A 37 -28.36 16.16 -11.19
CA PHE A 37 -28.86 15.95 -12.54
C PHE A 37 -29.11 17.29 -13.22
N THR A 38 -28.93 17.35 -14.54
CA THR A 38 -29.10 18.55 -15.36
C THR A 38 -30.34 18.41 -16.25
N GLY A 39 -31.15 19.46 -16.39
CA GLY A 39 -32.39 19.47 -17.19
C GLY A 39 -33.47 20.37 -16.58
N GLU A 40 -34.70 20.31 -17.11
CA GLU A 40 -35.85 21.13 -16.67
C GLU A 40 -36.23 20.92 -15.20
N TYR A 41 -35.84 19.78 -14.62
CA TYR A 41 -36.01 19.43 -13.20
C TYR A 41 -34.68 19.09 -12.51
N GLY A 42 -33.56 19.64 -12.98
CA GLY A 42 -32.24 19.37 -12.45
C GLY A 42 -32.11 19.76 -10.97
N LYS A 43 -31.98 18.77 -10.09
CA LYS A 43 -31.73 18.94 -8.66
C LYS A 43 -30.33 18.50 -8.29
N LYS A 44 -29.74 19.16 -7.29
CA LYS A 44 -28.52 18.66 -6.65
C LYS A 44 -28.83 17.39 -5.88
N LEU A 45 -27.83 16.52 -5.74
CA LEU A 45 -28.01 15.26 -5.02
C LEU A 45 -28.48 15.49 -3.56
N TYR A 46 -28.03 16.57 -2.92
CA TYR A 46 -28.44 16.91 -1.55
C TYR A 46 -29.86 17.52 -1.45
N GLU A 47 -30.51 17.86 -2.57
CA GLU A 47 -31.88 18.41 -2.65
C GLU A 47 -32.91 17.33 -3.00
N MET A 48 -32.43 16.11 -3.24
CA MET A 48 -33.24 14.96 -3.56
C MET A 48 -33.48 14.12 -2.31
N GLU A 49 -34.67 13.52 -2.23
CA GLU A 49 -35.04 12.61 -1.14
C GLU A 49 -34.54 11.20 -1.49
N TRP A 50 -33.55 10.69 -0.76
CA TRP A 50 -33.07 9.32 -0.94
C TRP A 50 -33.60 8.41 0.16
N ASP A 51 -34.19 7.28 -0.22
CA ASP A 51 -34.71 6.30 0.73
C ASP A 51 -33.57 5.58 1.46
N THR A 52 -32.47 5.31 0.75
CA THR A 52 -31.32 4.57 1.27
C THR A 52 -30.00 5.20 0.84
N VAL A 53 -29.09 5.37 1.80
CA VAL A 53 -27.72 5.86 1.57
C VAL A 53 -26.72 4.76 1.95
N VAL A 54 -25.85 4.38 1.03
CA VAL A 54 -24.75 3.43 1.27
C VAL A 54 -23.44 4.21 1.14
N ILE A 55 -22.61 4.13 2.16
CA ILE A 55 -21.28 4.75 2.18
C ILE A 55 -20.26 3.62 2.19
N ASP A 56 -19.53 3.48 1.09
CA ASP A 56 -18.47 2.48 0.94
C ASP A 56 -17.10 3.09 1.25
N GLU A 57 -16.11 2.25 1.56
CA GLU A 57 -14.74 2.66 1.96
C GLU A 57 -14.74 3.72 3.08
N ALA A 58 -15.69 3.58 4.03
CA ALA A 58 -15.97 4.61 5.02
C ALA A 58 -14.79 4.89 5.97
N SER A 59 -13.79 4.01 6.03
CA SER A 59 -12.58 4.22 6.83
C SER A 59 -11.74 5.38 6.29
N MET A 60 -11.77 5.60 4.97
CA MET A 60 -11.02 6.65 4.28
C MET A 60 -11.72 8.01 4.29
N ILE A 61 -12.96 8.06 4.76
CA ILE A 61 -13.79 9.26 4.69
C ILE A 61 -13.78 9.94 6.06
N SER A 62 -13.52 11.25 6.07
CA SER A 62 -13.58 12.03 7.30
C SER A 62 -14.99 12.01 7.88
N LEU A 63 -15.07 12.04 9.22
CA LEU A 63 -16.36 11.97 9.91
C LEU A 63 -17.31 13.08 9.46
N ALA A 64 -16.81 14.31 9.29
CA ALA A 64 -17.59 15.45 8.81
C ALA A 64 -18.23 15.20 7.43
N ASN A 65 -17.49 14.55 6.52
CA ASN A 65 -17.99 14.24 5.19
C ASN A 65 -19.07 13.16 5.20
N ILE A 66 -19.02 12.19 6.13
CA ILE A 66 -20.08 11.18 6.33
C ILE A 66 -21.33 11.80 6.96
N ILE A 67 -21.17 12.67 7.96
CA ILE A 67 -22.29 13.28 8.68
C ILE A 67 -23.15 14.15 7.75
N TYR A 68 -22.52 14.89 6.83
CA TYR A 68 -23.22 15.81 5.93
C TYR A 68 -24.35 15.16 5.11
N PRO A 69 -24.15 14.09 4.31
CA PRO A 69 -25.23 13.46 3.56
C PRO A 69 -26.31 12.86 4.47
N LEU A 70 -25.93 12.26 5.59
CA LEU A 70 -26.91 11.66 6.52
C LEU A 70 -27.81 12.72 7.16
N TYR A 71 -27.22 13.85 7.57
CA TYR A 71 -27.95 14.98 8.14
C TYR A 71 -28.81 15.70 7.09
N ARG A 72 -28.35 15.85 5.84
CA ARG A 72 -29.10 16.59 4.83
C ARG A 72 -30.23 15.79 4.19
N ILE A 73 -30.04 14.50 3.98
CA ILE A 73 -31.01 13.64 3.28
C ILE A 73 -32.07 13.10 4.24
N HIS A 74 -31.72 12.83 5.50
CA HIS A 74 -32.56 12.09 6.46
C HIS A 74 -33.09 10.76 5.89
N PRO A 75 -32.21 9.86 5.39
CA PRO A 75 -32.66 8.65 4.72
C PRO A 75 -33.37 7.70 5.68
N ARG A 76 -34.33 6.92 5.19
CA ARG A 76 -35.03 5.89 5.98
C ARG A 76 -34.07 4.78 6.45
N LYS A 77 -33.04 4.51 5.67
CA LYS A 77 -31.99 3.53 5.97
C LYS A 77 -30.63 4.06 5.51
N PHE A 78 -29.59 3.82 6.28
CA PHE A 78 -28.23 3.99 5.81
C PHE A 78 -27.37 2.76 6.11
N ILE A 79 -26.33 2.54 5.31
CA ILE A 79 -25.38 1.44 5.46
C ILE A 79 -23.99 2.04 5.37
N ILE A 80 -23.14 1.75 6.36
CA ILE A 80 -21.72 2.10 6.37
C ILE A 80 -20.94 0.82 6.12
N ALA A 81 -20.12 0.82 5.07
CA ALA A 81 -19.30 -0.31 4.66
C ALA A 81 -17.83 0.12 4.51
N GLY A 82 -16.92 -0.83 4.74
CA GLY A 82 -15.48 -0.62 4.70
C GLY A 82 -14.78 -1.39 5.82
N ASP A 83 -13.48 -1.14 5.97
CA ASP A 83 -12.64 -1.86 6.92
C ASP A 83 -12.06 -0.91 7.99
N PRO A 84 -12.45 -1.04 9.27
CA PRO A 84 -11.99 -0.18 10.34
C PRO A 84 -10.47 -0.26 10.59
N PHE A 85 -9.80 -1.29 10.10
CA PHE A 85 -8.36 -1.53 10.27
C PHE A 85 -7.53 -1.21 9.02
N GLN A 86 -8.12 -0.60 7.99
CA GLN A 86 -7.39 -0.02 6.86
C GLN A 86 -7.12 1.48 7.09
N PHE A 87 -6.66 2.21 6.07
CA PHE A 87 -6.29 3.62 6.26
C PHE A 87 -7.48 4.48 6.69
N GLY A 88 -7.15 5.41 7.58
CA GLY A 88 -8.00 6.54 7.93
C GLY A 88 -7.98 7.64 6.86
N PRO A 89 -8.83 8.67 7.01
CA PRO A 89 -8.86 9.80 6.10
C PRO A 89 -7.57 10.63 6.14
N ILE A 90 -7.20 11.21 4.99
CA ILE A 90 -6.21 12.30 4.95
C ILE A 90 -6.90 13.57 5.43
N VAL A 91 -6.52 14.06 6.61
CA VAL A 91 -7.04 15.30 7.20
C VAL A 91 -5.97 16.37 7.29
N ALA A 92 -6.37 17.63 7.16
CA ALA A 92 -5.47 18.78 7.31
C ALA A 92 -5.22 19.15 8.78
N VAL A 93 -6.15 18.77 9.68
CA VAL A 93 -6.12 19.09 11.11
C VAL A 93 -5.58 17.88 11.86
N GLU A 94 -4.52 18.07 12.64
CA GLU A 94 -3.78 16.96 13.26
C GLU A 94 -4.60 16.26 14.37
N GLU A 95 -5.48 17.00 15.05
CA GLU A 95 -6.37 16.49 16.10
C GLU A 95 -7.42 15.51 15.59
N TRP A 96 -7.76 15.58 14.29
CA TRP A 96 -8.71 14.68 13.63
C TRP A 96 -8.01 13.54 12.90
N LYS A 97 -6.68 13.45 13.02
CA LYS A 97 -5.90 12.42 12.34
C LYS A 97 -6.26 11.07 12.89
N ASP A 98 -6.45 10.11 11.99
CA ASP A 98 -6.88 8.74 12.30
C ASP A 98 -8.33 8.63 12.85
N GLU A 99 -9.11 9.72 12.93
CA GLU A 99 -10.52 9.69 13.32
C GLU A 99 -11.47 9.50 12.12
N ASN A 100 -12.45 8.60 12.25
CA ASN A 100 -13.48 8.34 11.25
C ASN A 100 -14.77 7.79 11.90
N ILE A 101 -15.72 7.31 11.08
CA ILE A 101 -16.97 6.75 11.59
C ILE A 101 -16.74 5.54 12.50
N TYR A 102 -15.73 4.72 12.24
CA TYR A 102 -15.43 3.51 13.01
C TYR A 102 -14.80 3.82 14.36
N THR A 103 -13.95 4.86 14.44
CA THR A 103 -13.42 5.33 15.74
C THR A 103 -14.54 5.92 16.59
N LEU A 104 -15.46 6.69 15.99
CA LEU A 104 -16.61 7.25 16.68
C LEU A 104 -17.47 6.17 17.35
N VAL A 105 -17.70 5.04 16.68
CA VAL A 105 -18.52 3.95 17.21
C VAL A 105 -17.73 2.87 17.95
N GLY A 106 -16.40 3.01 18.07
CA GLY A 106 -15.55 2.07 18.82
C GLY A 106 -15.17 0.77 18.11
N LEU A 107 -15.31 0.69 16.78
CA LEU A 107 -15.00 -0.50 15.97
C LEU A 107 -13.55 -0.61 15.51
N ASN A 108 -12.67 0.31 15.92
CA ASN A 108 -11.24 0.31 15.59
C ASN A 108 -10.35 -0.33 16.67
N LYS A 109 -10.93 -0.87 17.75
CA LYS A 109 -10.20 -1.47 18.88
C LYS A 109 -9.77 -2.90 18.54
N ARG A 110 -8.66 -3.38 19.12
CA ARG A 110 -8.27 -4.79 18.98
C ARG A 110 -9.39 -5.69 19.51
N GLY A 111 -9.70 -6.78 18.80
CA GLY A 111 -10.79 -7.68 19.16
C GLY A 111 -12.17 -7.24 18.69
N SER A 112 -12.35 -5.98 18.25
CA SER A 112 -13.67 -5.51 17.77
C SER A 112 -14.10 -6.20 16.48
N PHE A 113 -13.18 -6.78 15.71
CA PHE A 113 -13.57 -7.60 14.57
C PHE A 113 -14.20 -8.91 15.03
N ALA A 114 -13.58 -9.63 15.97
CA ALA A 114 -14.11 -10.91 16.47
C ALA A 114 -15.35 -10.74 17.36
N GLN A 115 -15.43 -9.64 18.11
CA GLN A 115 -16.54 -9.31 18.99
C GLN A 115 -17.00 -7.87 18.74
N PRO A 116 -17.72 -7.64 17.63
CA PRO A 116 -18.12 -6.30 17.23
C PRO A 116 -19.20 -5.76 18.17
N SER A 117 -18.95 -4.55 18.69
CA SER A 117 -19.89 -3.80 19.51
C SER A 117 -19.71 -2.32 19.23
N THR A 118 -20.82 -1.57 19.10
CA THR A 118 -20.78 -0.12 18.93
C THR A 118 -21.20 0.63 20.19
N GLU A 119 -20.59 1.79 20.41
CA GLU A 119 -20.94 2.72 21.49
C GLU A 119 -21.23 4.12 20.90
N PRO A 120 -22.14 4.92 21.49
CA PRO A 120 -23.01 4.62 22.63
C PRO A 120 -24.28 3.82 22.27
N HIS A 121 -24.54 3.62 20.98
CA HIS A 121 -25.70 2.88 20.48
C HIS A 121 -25.27 1.55 19.87
N ASP A 122 -26.09 0.52 20.06
CA ASP A 122 -25.89 -0.80 19.47
C ASP A 122 -26.43 -0.83 18.03
N TYR A 123 -25.53 -0.75 17.06
CA TYR A 123 -25.83 -0.82 15.64
C TYR A 123 -25.60 -2.26 15.15
N PRO A 124 -26.46 -2.80 14.28
CA PRO A 124 -26.27 -4.13 13.73
C PRO A 124 -25.02 -4.17 12.82
N ILE A 125 -24.13 -5.11 13.10
CA ILE A 125 -22.87 -5.32 12.35
C ILE A 125 -22.92 -6.67 11.65
N VAL A 126 -22.50 -6.68 10.39
CA VAL A 126 -22.34 -7.90 9.60
C VAL A 126 -20.88 -7.98 9.17
N ASN A 127 -20.12 -8.87 9.80
CA ASN A 127 -18.75 -9.13 9.41
C ASN A 127 -18.69 -10.01 8.17
N LEU A 128 -17.76 -9.68 7.26
CA LEU A 128 -17.42 -10.51 6.12
C LEU A 128 -16.14 -11.28 6.45
N GLU A 129 -16.28 -12.56 6.77
CA GLU A 129 -15.18 -13.37 7.31
C GLU A 129 -14.39 -14.13 6.24
N THR A 130 -14.91 -14.26 5.01
CA THR A 130 -14.21 -14.96 3.92
C THR A 130 -13.47 -13.99 3.02
N GLN A 131 -12.15 -14.16 2.88
CA GLN A 131 -11.34 -13.43 1.91
C GLN A 131 -11.18 -14.24 0.61
N TYR A 132 -11.19 -13.53 -0.53
CA TYR A 132 -11.14 -14.11 -1.88
C TYR A 132 -9.88 -13.73 -2.67
N ARG A 133 -8.99 -12.91 -2.08
CA ARG A 133 -7.84 -12.32 -2.78
C ARG A 133 -6.61 -13.21 -2.74
N SER A 134 -6.19 -13.55 -1.53
CA SER A 134 -4.86 -14.09 -1.25
C SER A 134 -4.91 -15.60 -1.13
N ILE A 135 -3.84 -16.28 -1.53
CA ILE A 135 -3.67 -17.69 -1.14
C ILE A 135 -3.58 -17.82 0.39
N PRO A 136 -3.95 -18.98 0.97
CA PRO A 136 -4.03 -19.15 2.42
C PRO A 136 -2.78 -18.74 3.19
N ALA A 137 -1.59 -19.03 2.67
CA ALA A 137 -0.32 -18.69 3.32
C ALA A 137 -0.18 -17.18 3.60
N ILE A 138 -0.52 -16.33 2.63
CA ILE A 138 -0.50 -14.87 2.78
C ILE A 138 -1.73 -14.42 3.60
N GLY A 139 -2.88 -15.01 3.31
CA GLY A 139 -4.16 -14.78 3.98
C GLY A 139 -4.06 -14.83 5.50
N GLU A 140 -3.41 -15.89 5.99
CA GLU A 140 -3.29 -16.19 7.41
C GLU A 140 -2.43 -15.16 8.14
N VAL A 141 -1.39 -14.62 7.48
CA VAL A 141 -0.50 -13.62 8.10
C VAL A 141 -1.27 -12.35 8.44
N TYR A 142 -2.04 -11.78 7.51
CA TYR A 142 -2.81 -10.58 7.80
C TYR A 142 -4.06 -10.87 8.64
N SER A 143 -4.63 -12.07 8.52
CA SER A 143 -5.70 -12.56 9.39
C SER A 143 -5.26 -12.54 10.86
N ARG A 144 -4.11 -13.15 11.19
CA ARG A 144 -3.56 -13.14 12.55
C ARG A 144 -3.06 -11.76 12.98
N PHE A 145 -2.46 -11.01 12.07
CA PHE A 145 -1.91 -9.70 12.38
C PHE A 145 -2.98 -8.69 12.79
N THR A 146 -4.14 -8.68 12.12
CA THR A 146 -5.14 -7.63 12.26
C THR A 146 -6.51 -8.12 12.74
N TYR A 147 -6.93 -9.31 12.32
CA TYR A 147 -8.31 -9.81 12.48
C TYR A 147 -8.39 -11.02 13.42
N ASP A 148 -7.46 -11.14 14.37
CA ASP A 148 -7.40 -12.18 15.39
C ASP A 148 -7.43 -13.64 14.85
N GLY A 149 -7.04 -13.82 13.58
CA GLY A 149 -6.97 -15.13 12.93
C GLY A 149 -8.32 -15.70 12.46
N ILE A 150 -9.39 -14.90 12.46
CA ILE A 150 -10.74 -15.44 12.18
C ILE A 150 -11.09 -15.51 10.69
N LEU A 151 -10.30 -14.87 9.81
CA LEU A 151 -10.62 -14.83 8.38
C LEU A 151 -10.46 -16.20 7.73
N GLN A 152 -11.49 -16.63 7.01
CA GLN A 152 -11.50 -17.83 6.18
C GLN A 152 -10.95 -17.52 4.78
N HIS A 153 -10.43 -18.54 4.09
CA HIS A 153 -9.77 -18.36 2.79
C HIS A 153 -10.51 -19.14 1.70
N HIS A 154 -11.03 -18.43 0.71
CA HIS A 154 -11.72 -19.06 -0.42
C HIS A 154 -10.75 -19.70 -1.43
N ARG A 155 -9.59 -19.06 -1.65
CA ARG A 155 -8.59 -19.56 -2.59
C ARG A 155 -7.85 -20.77 -2.00
N THR A 156 -7.49 -21.71 -2.87
CA THR A 156 -6.61 -22.83 -2.53
C THR A 156 -5.14 -22.44 -2.63
N THR A 157 -4.25 -23.32 -2.16
CA THR A 157 -2.78 -23.15 -2.27
C THR A 157 -2.26 -23.27 -3.70
N GLU A 158 -3.07 -23.79 -4.61
CA GLU A 158 -2.75 -23.84 -6.04
C GLU A 158 -2.87 -22.43 -6.64
N SER A 159 -1.75 -21.72 -6.68
CA SER A 159 -1.65 -20.50 -7.46
C SER A 159 -1.48 -20.84 -8.94
N PRO A 160 -2.30 -20.29 -9.85
CA PRO A 160 -2.05 -20.39 -11.29
C PRO A 160 -0.71 -19.73 -11.68
N CYS A 161 -0.23 -18.82 -10.84
CA CYS A 161 1.13 -18.29 -10.89
C CYS A 161 2.09 -19.18 -10.08
N SER A 162 2.30 -20.43 -10.53
CA SER A 162 3.46 -21.20 -10.06
C SER A 162 4.69 -20.68 -10.81
N PHE A 163 5.38 -19.72 -10.23
CA PHE A 163 6.61 -19.21 -10.81
C PHE A 163 7.71 -20.25 -10.63
N SER A 164 8.18 -20.86 -11.71
CA SER A 164 9.49 -21.50 -11.68
C SER A 164 10.52 -20.37 -11.81
N PHE A 165 10.86 -19.78 -10.68
CA PHE A 165 12.05 -18.97 -10.57
C PHE A 165 13.23 -19.93 -10.67
N CYS A 166 13.62 -20.30 -11.89
CA CYS A 166 14.84 -21.08 -12.11
C CYS A 166 15.97 -20.29 -11.46
N GLU A 167 16.52 -20.80 -10.34
CA GLU A 167 17.59 -20.23 -9.50
C GLU A 167 17.19 -19.36 -8.28
N PHE A 168 15.90 -19.14 -8.01
CA PHE A 168 15.47 -18.47 -6.76
C PHE A 168 14.27 -19.17 -6.17
N ASP A 169 14.46 -19.91 -5.10
CA ASP A 169 13.35 -20.57 -4.43
C ASP A 169 12.46 -19.50 -3.80
N ALA A 170 11.31 -19.21 -4.41
CA ALA A 170 10.34 -18.31 -3.82
C ALA A 170 9.23 -19.11 -3.16
N MET A 171 8.90 -18.70 -1.95
CA MET A 171 7.69 -19.14 -1.26
C MET A 171 6.56 -18.13 -1.49
N PRO A 172 5.32 -18.45 -1.11
CA PRO A 172 4.24 -17.47 -0.99
C PRO A 172 4.66 -16.17 -0.31
N ILE A 173 5.49 -16.26 0.72
CA ILE A 173 6.02 -15.10 1.44
C ILE A 173 7.56 -15.14 1.41
N ASN A 174 8.21 -14.00 1.20
CA ASN A 174 9.67 -13.91 1.18
C ASN A 174 10.11 -12.67 1.95
N LEU A 175 10.97 -12.86 2.95
CA LEU A 175 11.60 -11.78 3.69
C LEU A 175 12.94 -11.45 3.04
N ILE A 176 13.17 -10.17 2.74
CA ILE A 176 14.46 -9.70 2.21
C ILE A 176 15.03 -8.67 3.17
N LYS A 177 16.14 -9.00 3.81
CA LYS A 177 16.85 -8.15 4.78
C LYS A 177 17.87 -7.29 4.07
N PHE A 178 17.86 -5.97 4.31
CA PHE A 178 18.86 -5.05 3.77
C PHE A 178 19.62 -4.29 4.86
N PRO A 179 20.90 -3.94 4.63
CA PRO A 179 21.71 -3.22 5.59
C PRO A 179 21.24 -1.78 5.79
N VAL A 180 21.28 -1.34 7.05
CA VAL A 180 21.05 0.06 7.45
C VAL A 180 22.17 0.50 8.38
N SER A 181 22.93 1.51 7.95
CA SER A 181 24.06 2.04 8.71
C SER A 181 23.99 3.56 8.80
N LYS A 182 24.26 4.13 9.98
CA LYS A 182 24.33 5.59 10.15
C LYS A 182 25.56 6.22 9.50
N TYR A 183 26.61 5.43 9.32
CA TYR A 183 27.93 5.91 8.93
C TYR A 183 28.22 5.71 7.45
N GLU A 184 27.54 4.76 6.79
CA GLU A 184 27.73 4.47 5.37
C GLU A 184 26.68 5.17 4.52
N SER A 185 27.13 6.05 3.63
CA SER A 185 26.28 7.01 2.92
C SER A 185 25.14 6.37 2.10
N ILE A 186 25.37 5.17 1.56
CA ILE A 186 24.41 4.42 0.73
C ILE A 186 23.39 3.64 1.56
N TYR A 187 23.80 3.11 2.73
CA TYR A 187 22.95 2.34 3.65
C TYR A 187 22.22 3.24 4.65
N ARG A 188 22.60 4.51 4.73
CA ARG A 188 21.99 5.50 5.62
C ARG A 188 20.57 5.83 5.19
N ALA A 189 19.61 5.59 6.09
CA ALA A 189 18.28 6.15 6.00
C ALA A 189 18.35 7.68 6.15
N LYS A 190 17.77 8.40 5.20
CA LYS A 190 17.76 9.87 5.12
C LYS A 190 16.32 10.39 5.14
N ARG A 191 16.18 11.70 5.26
CA ARG A 191 14.88 12.39 5.27
C ARG A 191 14.98 13.58 4.33
N MET A 192 13.99 13.71 3.43
CA MET A 192 13.85 14.89 2.59
C MET A 192 13.35 16.09 3.43
N GLU A 193 13.52 17.31 2.95
CA GLU A 193 12.97 18.54 3.56
C GLU A 193 11.47 18.45 3.85
N SER A 194 10.72 17.76 2.98
CA SER A 194 9.30 17.45 3.16
C SER A 194 8.99 16.55 4.37
N GLY A 195 10.00 16.11 5.12
CA GLY A 195 9.87 15.33 6.35
C GLY A 195 9.75 13.82 6.14
N THR A 196 9.70 13.35 4.90
CA THR A 196 9.47 11.93 4.56
C THR A 196 10.80 11.14 4.41
N PRO A 197 10.93 9.99 5.09
CA PRO A 197 12.10 9.12 4.97
C PRO A 197 12.29 8.45 3.61
N TYR A 198 13.54 8.14 3.28
CA TYR A 198 13.94 7.29 2.16
C TYR A 198 15.30 6.64 2.44
N GLN A 199 15.63 5.58 1.71
CA GLN A 199 16.95 4.97 1.75
C GLN A 199 17.36 4.54 0.33
N THR A 200 18.54 5.00 -0.10
CA THR A 200 19.00 4.88 -1.48
C THR A 200 19.27 3.42 -1.86
N TYR A 201 19.99 2.68 -1.02
CA TYR A 201 20.33 1.29 -1.30
C TYR A 201 19.08 0.43 -1.52
N SER A 202 18.09 0.46 -0.63
CA SER A 202 16.87 -0.33 -0.75
C SER A 202 16.05 0.07 -1.97
N ALA A 203 16.10 1.33 -2.41
CA ALA A 203 15.45 1.76 -3.64
C ALA A 203 16.08 1.09 -4.86
N LEU A 204 17.41 1.20 -4.99
CA LEU A 204 18.17 0.61 -6.09
C LEU A 204 18.11 -0.92 -6.08
N PHE A 205 18.30 -1.53 -4.91
CA PHE A 205 18.15 -2.96 -4.72
C PHE A 205 16.76 -3.43 -5.14
N THR A 206 15.70 -2.79 -4.64
CA THR A 206 14.33 -3.19 -4.99
C THR A 206 14.08 -3.04 -6.49
N PHE A 207 14.54 -1.95 -7.10
CA PHE A 207 14.39 -1.72 -8.53
C PHE A 207 15.07 -2.82 -9.35
N GLU A 208 16.33 -3.14 -9.07
CA GLU A 208 17.05 -4.18 -9.81
C GLU A 208 16.50 -5.57 -9.52
N PHE A 209 16.07 -5.83 -8.28
CA PHE A 209 15.38 -7.06 -7.94
C PHE A 209 14.09 -7.22 -8.75
N VAL A 210 13.27 -6.17 -8.88
CA VAL A 210 12.05 -6.18 -9.71
C VAL A 210 12.39 -6.45 -11.18
N ARG A 211 13.42 -5.80 -11.73
CA ARG A 211 13.85 -6.01 -13.12
C ARG A 211 14.28 -7.44 -13.37
N TRP A 212 15.12 -7.97 -12.48
CA TRP A 212 15.61 -9.33 -12.54
C TRP A 212 14.46 -10.34 -12.40
N LEU A 213 13.60 -10.15 -11.40
CA LEU A 213 12.42 -10.97 -11.14
C LEU A 213 11.50 -11.01 -12.38
N SER A 214 11.24 -9.84 -12.97
CA SER A 214 10.41 -9.70 -14.17
C SER A 214 10.97 -10.47 -15.37
N GLY A 215 12.29 -10.55 -15.52
CA GLY A 215 12.94 -11.33 -16.57
C GLY A 215 12.91 -12.84 -16.33
N LYS A 216 12.79 -13.28 -15.07
CA LYS A 216 12.75 -14.70 -14.68
C LYS A 216 11.34 -15.29 -14.63
N ILE A 217 10.31 -14.44 -14.61
CA ILE A 217 8.91 -14.85 -14.65
C ILE A 217 8.61 -15.56 -15.97
N GLN A 218 8.41 -16.88 -15.90
CA GLN A 218 7.99 -17.70 -17.03
C GLN A 218 6.46 -17.79 -17.10
N ARG A 219 5.91 -17.66 -18.31
CA ARG A 219 4.47 -17.78 -18.58
C ARG A 219 4.02 -19.23 -18.50
N LYS A 220 3.02 -19.53 -17.66
CA LYS A 220 2.13 -20.68 -17.89
C LYS A 220 0.96 -20.33 -18.81
N ASN A 221 0.45 -19.09 -18.73
CA ASN A 221 -0.72 -18.60 -19.47
C ASN A 221 -0.45 -17.24 -20.14
N SER A 222 -1.42 -16.76 -20.94
CA SER A 222 -1.38 -15.47 -21.65
C SER A 222 -1.68 -14.23 -20.77
N GLU A 223 -1.89 -14.38 -19.47
CA GLU A 223 -2.22 -13.25 -18.58
C GLU A 223 -0.99 -12.41 -18.22
N ILE A 224 -1.19 -11.10 -18.12
CA ILE A 224 -0.17 -10.14 -17.67
C ILE A 224 -0.08 -10.20 -16.16
N ILE A 225 1.12 -10.43 -15.63
CA ILE A 225 1.36 -10.49 -14.20
C ILE A 225 1.54 -9.08 -13.64
N ARG A 226 0.71 -8.72 -12.67
CA ARG A 226 0.79 -7.42 -12.00
C ARG A 226 1.75 -7.51 -10.81
N ILE A 227 2.77 -6.66 -10.82
CA ILE A 227 3.73 -6.49 -9.73
C ILE A 227 3.51 -5.10 -9.12
N GLY A 228 3.13 -5.05 -7.85
CA GLY A 228 3.02 -3.81 -7.10
C GLY A 228 4.24 -3.60 -6.21
N VAL A 229 4.97 -2.50 -6.40
CA VAL A 229 6.05 -2.08 -5.51
C VAL A 229 5.54 -0.94 -4.64
N ILE A 230 5.38 -1.21 -3.35
CA ILE A 230 4.76 -0.28 -2.42
C ILE A 230 5.73 0.15 -1.33
N ALA A 231 5.73 1.43 -1.01
CA ALA A 231 6.50 1.97 0.10
C ALA A 231 5.62 2.80 1.04
N PRO A 232 5.82 2.71 2.37
CA PRO A 232 5.11 3.55 3.33
C PRO A 232 5.36 5.04 3.09
N TYR A 233 6.61 5.40 2.81
CA TYR A 233 7.03 6.80 2.72
C TYR A 233 7.01 7.31 1.28
N ARG A 234 6.40 8.48 1.09
CA ARG A 234 6.27 9.13 -0.23
C ARG A 234 7.62 9.38 -0.92
N ALA A 235 8.67 9.77 -0.20
CA ALA A 235 9.98 9.97 -0.83
C ALA A 235 10.53 8.67 -1.41
N GLN A 236 10.42 7.55 -0.68
CA GLN A 236 10.81 6.25 -1.21
C GLN A 236 9.97 5.84 -2.42
N ALA A 237 8.63 5.97 -2.33
CA ALA A 237 7.75 5.61 -3.43
C ALA A 237 8.06 6.41 -4.69
N ASN A 238 8.32 7.71 -4.55
CA ASN A 238 8.71 8.58 -5.67
C ASN A 238 10.06 8.18 -6.26
N LEU A 239 11.03 7.82 -5.41
CA LEU A 239 12.35 7.36 -5.86
C LEU A 239 12.22 6.07 -6.70
N LEU A 240 11.47 5.09 -6.18
CA LEU A 240 11.17 3.85 -6.90
C LEU A 240 10.38 4.10 -8.20
N SER A 241 9.43 5.05 -8.19
CA SER A 241 8.66 5.41 -9.37
C SER A 241 9.58 5.96 -10.46
N LYS A 242 10.47 6.92 -10.12
CA LYS A 242 11.44 7.48 -11.06
C LYS A 242 12.35 6.39 -11.65
N LEU A 243 12.85 5.46 -10.82
CA LEU A 243 13.64 4.33 -11.28
C LEU A 243 12.82 3.45 -12.25
N ASN A 244 11.59 3.09 -11.89
CA ASN A 244 10.69 2.32 -12.75
C ASN A 244 10.37 3.04 -14.07
N ASP A 245 10.18 4.36 -14.06
CA ASP A 245 9.91 5.17 -15.25
C ASP A 245 11.13 5.23 -16.18
N SER A 246 12.35 5.18 -15.61
CA SER A 246 13.60 5.08 -16.38
C SER A 246 13.82 3.73 -17.06
N TRP A 247 13.10 2.67 -16.63
CA TRP A 247 13.20 1.35 -17.22
C TRP A 247 12.40 1.26 -18.53
N LEU A 248 13.06 1.59 -19.65
CA LEU A 248 12.45 1.75 -20.97
C LEU A 248 11.87 0.45 -21.55
N THR A 249 12.57 -0.68 -21.38
CA THR A 249 12.19 -1.96 -21.99
C THR A 249 11.76 -2.95 -20.91
N LYS A 250 10.47 -2.92 -20.57
CA LYS A 250 9.84 -3.88 -19.65
C LYS A 250 9.40 -5.13 -20.43
N PRO A 251 9.47 -6.33 -19.85
CA PRO A 251 8.90 -7.53 -20.48
C PRO A 251 7.39 -7.38 -20.65
N ASP A 252 6.86 -7.75 -21.82
CA ASP A 252 5.42 -7.74 -22.12
C ASP A 252 4.60 -8.72 -21.24
N THR A 253 5.30 -9.51 -20.41
CA THR A 253 4.71 -10.49 -19.49
C THR A 253 4.30 -9.86 -18.17
N VAL A 254 4.81 -8.67 -17.83
CA VAL A 254 4.61 -8.03 -16.54
C VAL A 254 4.10 -6.60 -16.67
N ASN A 255 3.30 -6.19 -15.70
CA ASN A 255 2.94 -4.79 -15.47
C ASN A 255 3.41 -4.41 -14.07
N VAL A 256 4.34 -3.45 -14.00
CA VAL A 256 4.90 -2.97 -12.73
C VAL A 256 4.25 -1.64 -12.38
N GLN A 257 3.62 -1.59 -11.20
CA GLN A 257 3.02 -0.40 -10.62
C GLN A 257 3.79 -0.04 -9.36
N VAL A 258 4.12 1.24 -9.19
CA VAL A 258 4.87 1.74 -8.03
C VAL A 258 4.07 2.83 -7.34
N GLY A 259 4.02 2.81 -6.01
CA GLY A 259 3.31 3.84 -5.27
C GLY A 259 3.46 3.77 -3.77
N THR A 260 2.77 4.68 -3.08
CA THR A 260 2.66 4.60 -1.63
C THR A 260 1.64 3.55 -1.23
N ILE A 261 1.74 3.01 -0.02
CA ILE A 261 0.73 2.07 0.50
C ILE A 261 -0.68 2.70 0.46
N HIS A 262 -0.80 3.99 0.78
CA HIS A 262 -2.07 4.71 0.67
C HIS A 262 -2.57 4.80 -0.78
N GLY A 263 -1.68 5.01 -1.76
CA GLY A 263 -2.06 5.07 -3.18
C GLY A 263 -2.53 3.74 -3.74
N PHE A 264 -2.13 2.62 -3.13
CA PHE A 264 -2.48 1.25 -3.50
C PHE A 264 -3.72 0.71 -2.78
N GLN A 265 -4.44 1.55 -2.03
CA GLN A 265 -5.65 1.10 -1.36
C GLN A 265 -6.74 0.77 -2.38
N GLY A 266 -7.39 -0.39 -2.20
CA GLY A 266 -8.38 -0.92 -3.15
C GLY A 266 -7.77 -1.68 -4.35
N ASP A 267 -6.50 -1.44 -4.67
CA ASP A 267 -5.78 -2.22 -5.68
C ASP A 267 -5.22 -3.53 -5.12
N GLU A 268 -4.97 -4.48 -6.02
CA GLU A 268 -4.32 -5.76 -5.71
C GLU A 268 -3.42 -6.20 -6.87
N CYS A 269 -2.39 -6.98 -6.55
CA CYS A 269 -1.42 -7.47 -7.53
C CYS A 269 -1.14 -8.96 -7.30
N ASN A 270 -0.70 -9.66 -8.36
CA ASN A 270 -0.22 -11.03 -8.25
C ASN A 270 0.97 -11.10 -7.28
N ILE A 271 1.92 -10.19 -7.49
CA ILE A 271 3.13 -10.04 -6.68
C ILE A 271 3.13 -8.67 -6.02
N ILE A 272 3.41 -8.61 -4.72
CA ILE A 272 3.67 -7.35 -4.00
C ILE A 272 5.09 -7.36 -3.45
N ILE A 273 5.78 -6.24 -3.61
CA ILE A 273 7.06 -5.95 -2.97
C ILE A 273 6.85 -4.76 -2.04
N ALA A 274 6.72 -5.04 -0.75
CA ALA A 274 6.52 -4.05 0.31
C ALA A 274 7.88 -3.61 0.88
N VAL A 275 8.26 -2.37 0.61
CA VAL A 275 9.57 -1.80 1.00
C VAL A 275 9.45 -1.01 2.30
N LEU A 276 9.73 -1.67 3.42
CA LEU A 276 9.56 -1.15 4.78
C LEU A 276 10.80 -0.40 5.28
N ASN A 277 11.16 0.69 4.60
CA ASN A 277 12.32 1.50 5.01
C ASN A 277 12.17 2.09 6.40
N PRO A 278 13.22 2.08 7.23
CA PRO A 278 13.16 2.72 8.54
C PRO A 278 13.32 4.24 8.37
N PRO A 279 12.79 5.04 9.30
CA PRO A 279 13.18 6.45 9.41
C PRO A 279 14.66 6.56 9.83
N PRO A 280 15.32 7.72 9.61
CA PRO A 280 16.72 7.92 10.00
C PRO A 280 17.05 7.66 11.48
N ASN A 281 16.04 7.82 12.34
CA ASN A 281 16.12 7.47 13.75
C ASN A 281 14.89 6.65 14.13
N ILE A 282 15.12 5.44 14.63
CA ILE A 282 14.08 4.55 15.14
C ILE A 282 13.90 4.81 16.64
N SER A 283 12.92 5.65 16.98
CA SER A 283 12.60 5.99 18.38
C SER A 283 11.71 4.94 19.04
N SER A 284 11.51 5.04 20.35
CA SER A 284 10.58 4.18 21.09
C SER A 284 9.11 4.63 21.01
N ASP A 285 8.79 5.64 20.18
CA ASP A 285 7.41 6.14 20.06
C ASP A 285 6.52 5.12 19.33
N SER A 286 5.48 4.65 20.01
CA SER A 286 4.50 3.73 19.43
C SER A 286 3.73 4.30 18.22
N ARG A 287 3.70 5.63 18.06
CA ARG A 287 3.02 6.33 16.95
C ARG A 287 3.88 6.46 15.69
N MET A 288 5.08 5.89 15.70
CA MET A 288 5.91 5.80 14.49
C MET A 288 5.10 5.21 13.34
N PHE A 289 5.33 5.72 12.13
CA PHE A 289 4.52 5.36 10.97
C PHE A 289 4.52 3.85 10.67
N LEU A 290 5.68 3.19 10.83
CA LEU A 290 5.81 1.73 10.68
C LEU A 290 5.28 0.93 11.87
N ASN A 291 4.88 1.57 12.97
CA ASN A 291 4.17 0.93 14.08
C ASN A 291 2.65 1.09 13.99
N LYS A 292 2.15 1.76 12.95
CA LYS A 292 0.72 1.86 12.68
C LYS A 292 0.20 0.56 12.06
N GLN A 293 -0.75 -0.08 12.73
CA GLN A 293 -1.37 -1.34 12.31
C GLN A 293 -1.94 -1.25 10.89
N ASN A 294 -2.71 -0.19 10.61
CA ASN A 294 -3.38 -0.01 9.32
C ASN A 294 -2.41 0.12 8.15
N VAL A 295 -1.29 0.83 8.31
CA VAL A 295 -0.25 0.98 7.29
C VAL A 295 0.27 -0.39 6.87
N LEU A 296 0.62 -1.22 7.86
CA LEU A 296 1.19 -2.53 7.60
C LEU A 296 0.14 -3.53 7.13
N ASN A 297 -1.08 -3.48 7.67
CA ASN A 297 -2.20 -4.32 7.25
C ASN A 297 -2.49 -4.15 5.76
N VAL A 298 -2.52 -2.90 5.27
CA VAL A 298 -2.68 -2.66 3.83
C VAL A 298 -1.49 -3.23 3.08
N ALA A 299 -0.26 -2.99 3.52
CA ALA A 299 0.95 -3.47 2.83
C ALA A 299 0.96 -4.98 2.58
N ILE A 300 0.60 -5.79 3.58
CA ILE A 300 0.66 -7.26 3.51
C ILE A 300 -0.61 -7.88 2.89
N SER A 301 -1.72 -7.13 2.78
CA SER A 301 -2.99 -7.62 2.26
C SER A 301 -3.23 -7.33 0.77
N ARG A 302 -2.26 -6.72 0.07
CA ARG A 302 -2.39 -6.41 -1.38
C ARG A 302 -1.99 -7.59 -2.29
N ALA A 303 -1.28 -8.58 -1.76
CA ALA A 303 -0.70 -9.66 -2.54
C ALA A 303 -1.69 -10.80 -2.76
N ARG A 304 -1.85 -11.25 -4.01
CA ARG A 304 -2.65 -12.42 -4.34
C ARG A 304 -1.86 -13.72 -4.20
N ASP A 305 -0.65 -13.75 -4.76
CA ASP A 305 0.09 -14.99 -5.01
C ASP A 305 1.48 -15.00 -4.34
N ASN A 306 2.23 -13.89 -4.40
CA ASN A 306 3.52 -13.76 -3.73
C ASN A 306 3.68 -12.40 -3.03
N LEU A 307 4.19 -12.44 -1.80
CA LEU A 307 4.50 -11.28 -1.00
C LEU A 307 6.00 -11.24 -0.69
N PHE A 308 6.68 -10.19 -1.14
CA PHE A 308 8.06 -9.88 -0.77
C PHE A 308 8.06 -8.73 0.23
N ILE A 309 8.62 -8.93 1.41
CA ILE A 309 8.77 -7.91 2.44
C ILE A 309 10.25 -7.52 2.49
N VAL A 310 10.58 -6.37 1.91
CA VAL A 310 11.94 -5.80 1.92
C VAL A 310 12.06 -4.93 3.16
N MET A 311 12.89 -5.35 4.12
CA MET A 311 12.94 -4.75 5.46
C MET A 311 14.38 -4.66 5.99
N PRO A 312 14.63 -3.80 7.00
CA PRO A 312 15.95 -3.71 7.61
C PRO A 312 16.41 -5.04 8.22
N ASP A 313 17.71 -5.27 8.18
CA ASP A 313 18.35 -6.39 8.85
C ASP A 313 18.31 -6.26 10.38
N ALA A 314 18.77 -7.32 11.06
CA ALA A 314 18.80 -7.39 12.51
C ALA A 314 19.86 -6.47 13.15
N GLU A 315 20.88 -6.06 12.38
CA GLU A 315 21.97 -5.18 12.83
C GLU A 315 21.55 -3.70 12.87
N THR A 316 20.40 -3.38 12.31
CA THR A 316 19.83 -2.03 12.31
C THR A 316 19.60 -1.53 13.74
N GLU A 317 20.22 -0.40 14.08
CA GLU A 317 20.13 0.19 15.42
C GLU A 317 18.67 0.46 15.83
N ASN A 318 18.29 0.01 17.03
CA ASN A 318 16.95 0.15 17.60
C ASN A 318 15.83 -0.54 16.80
N ILE A 319 16.13 -1.52 15.93
CA ILE A 319 15.13 -2.22 15.11
C ILE A 319 13.96 -2.81 15.93
N GLY A 320 14.21 -3.26 17.16
CA GLY A 320 13.17 -3.77 18.06
C GLY A 320 12.08 -2.76 18.44
N ASN A 321 12.31 -1.46 18.24
CA ASN A 321 11.29 -0.45 18.41
C ASN A 321 10.26 -0.43 17.27
N LEU A 322 10.55 -1.03 16.11
CA LEU A 322 9.58 -1.29 15.04
C LEU A 322 8.71 -2.52 15.37
N ARG A 323 8.04 -2.47 16.52
CA ARG A 323 7.31 -3.59 17.14
C ARG A 323 6.36 -4.30 16.19
N LYS A 324 5.62 -3.56 15.35
CA LYS A 324 4.67 -4.15 14.40
C LYS A 324 5.34 -4.81 13.21
N VAL A 325 6.46 -4.25 12.75
CA VAL A 325 7.29 -4.89 11.72
C VAL A 325 7.87 -6.21 12.26
N THR A 326 8.37 -6.21 13.49
CA THR A 326 8.86 -7.43 14.18
C THR A 326 7.74 -8.43 14.48
N GLU A 327 6.50 -7.98 14.71
CA GLU A 327 5.33 -8.85 14.85
C GLU A 327 5.01 -9.57 13.54
N ILE A 328 4.99 -8.85 12.41
CA ILE A 328 4.80 -9.45 11.08
C ILE A 328 5.91 -10.46 10.78
N GLU A 329 7.17 -10.10 11.02
CA GLU A 329 8.28 -11.03 10.83
C GLU A 329 8.09 -12.33 11.62
N ARG A 330 7.67 -12.25 12.89
CA ARG A 330 7.39 -13.44 13.71
C ARG A 330 6.22 -14.27 13.16
N LEU A 331 5.15 -13.62 12.70
CA LEU A 331 4.00 -14.31 12.11
C LEU A 331 4.37 -15.03 10.80
N VAL A 332 5.17 -14.38 9.95
CA VAL A 332 5.69 -14.97 8.71
C VAL A 332 6.57 -16.18 9.04
N LYS A 333 7.50 -16.04 10.00
CA LYS A 333 8.39 -17.13 10.42
C LYS A 333 7.64 -18.32 11.03
N ALA A 334 6.46 -18.09 11.60
CA ALA A 334 5.59 -19.14 12.14
C ALA A 334 4.68 -19.82 11.10
N SER A 335 4.68 -19.36 9.84
CA SER A 335 3.78 -19.88 8.79
C SER A 335 4.35 -21.05 7.98
N ASP A 336 5.64 -21.37 8.14
CA ASP A 336 6.42 -22.36 7.36
C ASP A 336 6.39 -22.19 5.82
N ALA A 337 5.64 -21.22 5.29
CA ALA A 337 5.50 -20.90 3.88
C ALA A 337 6.31 -19.65 3.50
N TYR A 338 7.56 -19.58 4.00
CA TYR A 338 8.44 -18.45 3.77
C TYR A 338 9.88 -18.83 3.45
N TYR A 339 10.56 -17.94 2.72
CA TYR A 339 12.02 -17.88 2.69
C TYR A 339 12.52 -16.54 3.24
N GLU A 340 13.76 -16.53 3.70
CA GLU A 340 14.46 -15.33 4.13
C GLU A 340 15.80 -15.24 3.39
N TYR A 341 16.07 -14.05 2.85
CA TYR A 341 17.29 -13.74 2.11
C TYR A 341 17.89 -12.44 2.63
N GLY A 342 19.22 -12.36 2.66
CA GLY A 342 19.94 -11.10 2.67
C GLY A 342 19.95 -10.48 1.27
N SER A 343 19.89 -9.15 1.21
CA SER A 343 20.00 -8.43 -0.06
C SER A 343 21.31 -8.78 -0.78
N ASN A 344 22.41 -8.95 -0.05
CA ASN A 344 23.71 -9.41 -0.53
C ASN A 344 23.67 -10.80 -1.20
N GLU A 345 22.85 -11.72 -0.69
CA GLU A 345 22.67 -13.05 -1.31
C GLU A 345 21.98 -12.93 -2.66
N ILE A 346 20.93 -12.10 -2.72
CA ILE A 346 20.23 -11.79 -3.97
C ILE A 346 21.14 -11.04 -4.94
N GLU A 347 21.95 -10.07 -4.49
CA GLU A 347 22.94 -9.41 -5.34
C GLU A 347 23.91 -10.42 -5.97
N LYS A 348 24.37 -11.39 -5.16
CA LYS A 348 25.23 -12.48 -5.66
C LYS A 348 24.52 -13.35 -6.70
N MET A 349 23.22 -13.61 -6.56
CA MET A 349 22.42 -14.33 -7.55
C MET A 349 22.25 -13.53 -8.86
N ILE A 350 22.04 -12.22 -8.76
CA ILE A 350 21.80 -11.36 -9.93
C ILE A 350 23.10 -11.09 -10.71
N TRP A 351 24.20 -10.77 -10.01
CA TRP A 351 25.44 -10.28 -10.63
C TRP A 351 26.68 -11.13 -10.36
N GLY A 352 26.58 -12.22 -9.60
CA GLY A 352 27.75 -12.98 -9.14
C GLY A 352 28.57 -12.26 -8.06
N ASN A 353 28.13 -11.10 -7.58
CA ASN A 353 28.82 -10.26 -6.61
C ASN A 353 27.86 -9.79 -5.50
N ALA A 354 28.19 -10.09 -4.25
CA ALA A 354 27.37 -9.79 -3.08
C ALA A 354 27.40 -8.31 -2.64
N ARG A 355 28.27 -7.49 -3.23
CA ARG A 355 28.43 -6.06 -2.97
C ARG A 355 28.33 -5.23 -4.25
N TYR A 356 27.66 -5.77 -5.27
CA TYR A 356 27.61 -5.15 -6.59
C TYR A 356 27.11 -3.70 -6.52
N LEU A 357 26.02 -3.44 -5.81
CA LEU A 357 25.46 -2.10 -5.68
C LEU A 357 26.40 -1.17 -4.92
N GLU A 358 26.95 -1.62 -3.80
CA GLU A 358 27.94 -0.84 -3.04
C GLU A 358 29.14 -0.44 -3.90
N GLU A 359 29.63 -1.35 -4.72
CA GLU A 359 30.77 -1.11 -5.60
C GLU A 359 30.39 -0.28 -6.84
N ASN A 360 29.13 -0.23 -7.25
CA ASN A 360 28.69 0.45 -8.49
C ASN A 360 27.82 1.68 -8.25
N ILE A 361 27.66 2.11 -7.00
CA ILE A 361 27.03 3.38 -6.64
C ILE A 361 28.09 4.44 -6.34
N PHE A 362 28.01 5.57 -7.03
CA PHE A 362 28.74 6.77 -6.69
C PHE A 362 27.78 7.81 -6.12
N SER A 363 28.02 8.25 -4.88
CA SER A 363 27.18 9.27 -4.23
C SER A 363 27.89 10.61 -4.18
N THR A 364 27.24 11.65 -4.70
CA THR A 364 27.71 13.04 -4.65
C THR A 364 26.62 13.98 -4.13
N GLY A 365 27.02 15.13 -3.57
CA GLY A 365 26.09 16.21 -3.25
C GLY A 365 25.65 16.92 -4.54
N HIS A 366 24.41 17.42 -4.58
CA HIS A 366 23.91 18.21 -5.70
C HIS A 366 24.78 19.46 -5.90
N GLN A 367 25.43 19.59 -7.06
CA GLN A 367 26.19 20.79 -7.42
C GLN A 367 25.25 21.77 -8.12
N MET A 368 25.34 23.08 -7.80
CA MET A 368 24.52 24.14 -8.42
C MET A 368 24.75 24.31 -9.94
N VAL A 369 25.70 23.58 -10.52
CA VAL A 369 26.04 23.62 -11.93
C VAL A 369 26.11 22.19 -12.46
N ASN A 370 25.46 21.91 -13.59
CA ASN A 370 25.61 20.64 -14.31
C ASN A 370 27.04 20.51 -14.85
N VAL A 371 27.93 19.87 -14.08
CA VAL A 371 29.27 19.51 -14.57
C VAL A 371 29.17 18.18 -15.30
N TYR A 372 29.22 18.22 -16.64
CA TYR A 372 29.31 17.00 -17.45
C TYR A 372 30.70 16.36 -17.28
N ARG A 373 30.83 15.42 -16.35
CA ARG A 373 31.97 14.50 -16.25
C ARG A 373 31.60 13.15 -16.88
N LYS A 374 32.60 12.40 -17.33
CA LYS A 374 32.39 10.98 -17.67
C LYS A 374 31.92 10.25 -16.40
N PRO A 375 30.91 9.38 -16.48
CA PRO A 375 30.39 8.70 -15.30
C PRO A 375 31.45 7.77 -14.69
N GLU A 376 31.68 7.90 -13.39
CA GLU A 376 32.67 7.09 -12.66
C GLU A 376 32.14 5.70 -12.28
N ARG A 377 30.81 5.55 -12.15
CA ARG A 377 30.13 4.30 -11.80
C ARG A 377 28.80 4.17 -12.56
N TYR A 378 28.23 2.97 -12.53
CA TYR A 378 26.97 2.65 -13.22
C TYR A 378 25.78 3.42 -12.64
N TYR A 379 25.68 3.55 -11.32
CA TYR A 379 24.70 4.40 -10.65
C TYR A 379 25.36 5.65 -10.11
N GLU A 380 24.86 6.81 -10.51
CA GLU A 380 25.24 8.09 -9.92
C GLU A 380 24.07 8.66 -9.12
N VAL A 381 24.25 8.77 -7.80
CA VAL A 381 23.24 9.25 -6.87
C VAL A 381 23.59 10.67 -6.44
N ARG A 382 22.80 11.63 -6.90
CA ARG A 382 22.92 13.04 -6.54
C ARG A 382 21.81 13.38 -5.54
N SER A 383 22.19 13.76 -4.32
CA SER A 383 21.22 14.15 -3.30
C SER A 383 21.57 15.49 -2.68
N ASP A 384 20.56 16.35 -2.52
CA ASP A 384 20.53 17.46 -1.57
C ASP A 384 19.37 17.24 -0.58
N ASP A 385 19.12 18.22 0.29
CA ASP A 385 18.08 18.14 1.31
C ASP A 385 16.67 18.11 0.70
N SER A 386 16.48 18.72 -0.47
CA SER A 386 15.19 18.89 -1.16
C SER A 386 14.91 17.81 -2.21
N ALA A 387 15.94 17.22 -2.80
CA ALA A 387 15.84 16.35 -3.96
C ALA A 387 16.88 15.22 -3.96
N ILE A 388 16.43 14.08 -4.49
CA ILE A 388 17.30 12.96 -4.89
C ILE A 388 17.07 12.65 -6.37
N ASP A 389 18.17 12.56 -7.11
CA ASP A 389 18.25 12.14 -8.50
C ASP A 389 19.19 10.93 -8.60
N ILE A 390 18.79 9.94 -9.39
CA ILE A 390 19.60 8.75 -9.67
C ILE A 390 19.71 8.62 -11.18
N GLN A 391 20.95 8.70 -11.68
CA GLN A 391 21.25 8.47 -13.08
C GLN A 391 21.83 7.07 -13.24
N ILE A 392 21.27 6.33 -14.18
CA ILE A 392 21.73 5.00 -14.57
C ILE A 392 22.49 5.16 -15.89
N HIS A 393 23.78 4.89 -15.87
CA HIS A 393 24.65 5.02 -17.03
C HIS A 393 24.76 3.66 -17.72
N GLU A 394 24.32 3.55 -18.98
CA GLU A 394 24.55 2.32 -19.76
C GLU A 394 26.06 2.14 -20.01
N LYS A 395 26.52 0.89 -19.93
CA LYS A 395 27.92 0.51 -20.20
C LYS A 395 28.24 0.55 -21.69
#